data_AF-A0A2V8S5X4-F1
#
_entry.id   AF-A0A2V8S5X4-F1
#
_cell.length_a   1.000
_cell.length_b   1.000
_cell.length_c   1.000
_cell.angle_alpha   90.00
_cell.angle_beta   90.00
_cell.angle_gamma   90.00
#
_symmetry.space_group_name_H-M   'P 1'
#
loop_
_entity.id
_entity.type
_entity.pdbx_description
1 polymer ?
#
loop_
_entity_poly.entity_id
_entity_poly.type
_entity_poly.pdbx_seq_one_letter_code
_entity_poly.pdbx_strand_id
1 'polypeptide(L)'
;MRTKKILIGMLALLAISTAMTAVAQQTDKLPPINVKEYKLKNGLTVLMHQDHSTPIVTTSVLYHVGSKNEAPGRTGFAHLFEHMMFQGSKNWTYDYLSALEELGANVNGNTTEDRTFYYEVVPSNFLERALYLEADRMGGLLDAMDQTKLDNQRDVVKNERRQSYDNRPYGTMGERIDEIIYPEGHPLHHSVIGSMTDLSAASLDDVKNFFRQYYVPNNTYLVISGDFQEKQARQWVDKYFSKIKAGSGIDRPNPPMPQLSSVVRKQFEDPFAQLPRLDITWPGVRQYHPDEAALDILDSILATGRGSRLQSNLQYGKELVQTISAGNGTTEIGGEFQIDAIARPGKSLDEIEQEINKEVERIKKDGVTADEVSRAVSGREAQAIYGLQTVLGKATRLAYYAAYLNDPNYFQKDLDRYLKVTPDDVKRVANQYLGGNRVVMAYVPSKTPPPAAATGKPTSTESKKKDAAVIAKQTEMLPKGGPDPKFALPAIQKTTLSNGLNLWIVPQHELPIVSMNLVINAGGTSESAEKAGVAAMTAAMLTQGTKNRSSVQISNSLQAIGAQVNAGAS
;
A
#
# COMPACT_ATOMS: atom_id res chain seq x y z
N MET A 1 -53.21 40.49 -8.16
CA MET A 1 -53.03 39.01 -8.12
C MET A 1 -51.66 38.50 -8.62
N ARG A 2 -50.68 39.36 -8.95
CA ARG A 2 -49.35 38.96 -9.46
C ARG A 2 -48.18 39.08 -8.47
N THR A 3 -48.38 39.67 -7.30
CA THR A 3 -47.32 39.92 -6.30
C THR A 3 -47.23 38.90 -5.17
N LYS A 4 -48.28 38.09 -4.92
CA LYS A 4 -48.25 37.03 -3.88
C LYS A 4 -47.62 35.69 -4.33
N LYS A 5 -47.45 35.46 -5.65
CA LYS A 5 -46.84 34.21 -6.16
C LYS A 5 -45.31 34.23 -6.26
N ILE A 6 -44.69 35.42 -6.25
CA ILE A 6 -43.23 35.56 -6.31
C ILE A 6 -42.59 35.41 -4.91
N LEU A 7 -43.29 35.84 -3.86
CA LEU A 7 -42.80 35.72 -2.48
C LEU A 7 -42.81 34.28 -1.93
N ILE A 8 -43.76 33.45 -2.38
CA ILE A 8 -43.83 32.03 -1.98
C ILE A 8 -42.77 31.18 -2.72
N GLY A 9 -42.36 31.58 -3.93
CA GLY A 9 -41.28 30.93 -4.68
C GLY A 9 -39.87 31.22 -4.12
N MET A 10 -39.63 32.43 -3.60
CA MET A 10 -38.34 32.78 -2.99
C MET A 10 -38.15 32.20 -1.58
N LEU A 11 -39.22 32.04 -0.80
CA LEU A 11 -39.15 31.36 0.51
C LEU A 11 -38.98 29.83 0.38
N ALA A 12 -39.49 29.21 -0.69
CA ALA A 12 -39.25 27.80 -0.97
C ALA A 12 -37.82 27.51 -1.45
N LEU A 13 -37.19 28.43 -2.19
CA LEU A 13 -35.76 28.28 -2.55
C LEU A 13 -34.80 28.58 -1.40
N LEU A 14 -35.16 29.46 -0.45
CA LEU A 14 -34.33 29.72 0.74
C LEU A 14 -34.42 28.58 1.79
N ALA A 15 -35.53 27.84 1.82
CA ALA A 15 -35.70 26.66 2.67
C ALA A 15 -35.01 25.40 2.09
N ILE A 16 -34.74 25.36 0.78
CA ILE A 16 -33.98 24.27 0.15
C ILE A 16 -32.47 24.53 0.23
N SER A 17 -32.02 25.80 0.36
CA SER A 17 -30.60 26.12 0.56
C SER A 17 -30.12 26.05 2.01
N THR A 18 -31.01 25.84 2.98
CA THR A 18 -30.67 25.72 4.41
C THR A 18 -30.89 24.33 5.00
N ALA A 19 -31.37 23.37 4.19
CA ALA A 19 -31.56 21.96 4.60
C ALA A 19 -30.61 20.98 3.89
N MET A 20 -29.62 21.47 3.14
CA MET A 20 -28.48 20.67 2.64
C MET A 20 -27.22 20.88 3.48
N THR A 21 -27.35 21.13 4.79
CA THR A 21 -26.55 20.34 5.73
C THR A 21 -27.32 19.05 6.00
N ALA A 22 -27.53 18.28 4.93
CA ALA A 22 -27.71 16.86 5.11
C ALA A 22 -26.39 16.43 5.75
N VAL A 23 -26.45 16.24 7.06
CA VAL A 23 -25.57 15.34 7.79
C VAL A 23 -25.47 14.13 6.88
N ALA A 24 -24.37 14.02 6.13
CA ALA A 24 -23.99 12.75 5.57
C ALA A 24 -24.03 11.85 6.80
N GLN A 25 -24.99 10.94 6.83
CA GLN A 25 -25.18 10.06 7.96
C GLN A 25 -23.90 9.24 7.95
N GLN A 26 -22.92 9.69 8.73
CA GLN A 26 -21.64 9.06 8.90
C GLN A 26 -22.03 7.70 9.46
N THR A 27 -22.06 6.70 8.60
CA THR A 27 -22.27 5.35 9.07
C THR A 27 -20.95 5.03 9.71
N ASP A 28 -20.80 5.34 11.00
CA ASP A 28 -19.66 4.97 11.84
C ASP A 28 -19.42 3.45 11.89
N LYS A 29 -20.17 2.68 11.09
CA LYS A 29 -20.13 1.24 11.00
C LYS A 29 -19.78 0.80 9.59
N LEU A 30 -18.69 0.05 9.49
CA LEU A 30 -18.34 -0.67 8.28
C LEU A 30 -19.35 -1.79 8.02
N PRO A 31 -19.59 -2.14 6.74
CA PRO A 31 -20.33 -3.34 6.39
C PRO A 31 -19.71 -4.58 7.06
N PRO A 32 -20.53 -5.51 7.59
CA PRO A 32 -20.01 -6.66 8.32
C PRO A 32 -19.22 -7.59 7.39
N ILE A 33 -17.98 -7.88 7.75
CA ILE A 33 -17.16 -8.90 7.08
C ILE A 33 -17.31 -10.21 7.84
N ASN A 34 -18.12 -11.12 7.29
CA ASN A 34 -18.29 -12.44 7.89
C ASN A 34 -17.07 -13.32 7.57
N VAL A 35 -16.21 -13.56 8.56
CA VAL A 35 -15.09 -14.50 8.46
C VAL A 35 -15.37 -15.76 9.27
N LYS A 36 -15.01 -16.91 8.69
CA LYS A 36 -14.90 -18.17 9.41
C LYS A 36 -13.44 -18.53 9.56
N GLU A 37 -13.00 -18.68 10.80
CA GLU A 37 -11.64 -19.09 11.15
C GLU A 37 -11.61 -20.55 11.57
N TYR A 38 -10.56 -21.26 11.19
CA TYR A 38 -10.19 -22.54 11.77
C TYR A 38 -8.69 -22.80 11.64
N LYS A 39 -8.18 -23.74 12.44
CA LYS A 39 -6.77 -24.12 12.43
C LYS A 39 -6.61 -25.59 12.04
N LEU A 40 -5.68 -25.89 11.14
CA LEU A 40 -5.27 -27.26 10.85
C LEU A 40 -4.40 -27.81 11.98
N LYS A 41 -4.28 -29.14 12.10
CA LYS A 41 -3.45 -29.80 13.13
C LYS A 41 -1.97 -29.44 13.04
N ASN A 42 -1.48 -29.07 11.86
CA ASN A 42 -0.11 -28.60 11.64
C ASN A 42 0.09 -27.11 11.98
N GLY A 43 -0.94 -26.42 12.45
CA GLY A 43 -0.87 -25.04 12.90
C GLY A 43 -1.22 -23.99 11.85
N LEU A 44 -1.53 -24.36 10.59
CA LEU A 44 -2.01 -23.40 9.58
C LEU A 44 -3.32 -22.76 10.03
N THR A 45 -3.32 -21.43 10.15
CA THR A 45 -4.54 -20.64 10.38
C THR A 45 -5.21 -20.40 9.02
N VAL A 46 -6.50 -20.72 8.92
CA VAL A 46 -7.28 -20.58 7.70
C VAL A 46 -8.49 -19.68 7.94
N LEU A 47 -8.59 -18.62 7.15
CA LEU A 47 -9.65 -17.63 7.19
C LEU A 47 -10.47 -17.70 5.90
N MET A 48 -11.79 -17.77 6.02
CA MET A 48 -12.71 -17.88 4.89
C MET A 48 -13.76 -16.78 4.93
N HIS A 49 -13.81 -15.95 3.90
CA HIS A 49 -14.83 -14.91 3.70
C HIS A 49 -15.56 -15.15 2.36
N GLN A 50 -16.81 -15.59 2.42
CA GLN A 50 -17.61 -15.80 1.21
C GLN A 50 -18.24 -14.49 0.73
N ASP A 51 -18.07 -14.19 -0.55
CA ASP A 51 -18.61 -13.03 -1.24
C ASP A 51 -18.96 -13.41 -2.69
N HIS A 52 -20.26 -13.48 -3.00
CA HIS A 52 -20.77 -13.91 -4.30
C HIS A 52 -21.05 -12.74 -5.26
N SER A 53 -20.58 -11.53 -4.95
CA SER A 53 -20.82 -10.33 -5.77
C SER A 53 -20.21 -10.41 -7.17
N THR A 54 -19.07 -11.08 -7.30
CA THR A 54 -18.33 -11.29 -8.56
C THR A 54 -17.76 -12.70 -8.60
N PRO A 55 -17.68 -13.34 -9.79
CA PRO A 55 -17.25 -14.73 -9.94
C PRO A 55 -15.72 -14.89 -9.90
N ILE A 56 -15.10 -14.27 -8.91
CA ILE A 56 -13.68 -14.35 -8.63
C ILE A 56 -13.45 -14.74 -7.18
N VAL A 57 -12.28 -15.32 -6.92
CA VAL A 57 -11.83 -15.68 -5.59
C VAL A 57 -10.36 -15.31 -5.44
N THR A 58 -10.03 -14.75 -4.28
CA THR A 58 -8.67 -14.54 -3.83
C THR A 58 -8.24 -15.68 -2.92
N THR A 59 -7.12 -16.30 -3.26
CA THR A 59 -6.29 -17.02 -2.29
C THR A 59 -5.16 -16.09 -1.90
N SER A 60 -4.87 -15.95 -0.62
CA SER A 60 -3.69 -15.21 -0.17
C SER A 60 -3.01 -15.91 0.99
N VAL A 61 -1.69 -15.84 1.02
CA VAL A 61 -0.85 -16.49 2.03
C VAL A 61 0.09 -15.46 2.63
N LEU A 62 -0.07 -15.22 3.93
CA LEU A 62 0.85 -14.41 4.72
C LEU A 62 1.76 -15.35 5.50
N TYR A 63 3.06 -15.28 5.23
CA TYR A 63 4.08 -15.83 6.11
C TYR A 63 4.53 -14.72 7.05
N HIS A 64 4.45 -14.96 8.35
CA HIS A 64 4.83 -13.97 9.36
C HIS A 64 6.36 -13.99 9.51
N VAL A 65 7.05 -13.50 8.48
CA VAL A 65 8.49 -13.36 8.35
C VAL A 65 8.80 -12.21 7.40
N GLY A 66 9.66 -11.27 7.79
CA GLY A 66 10.10 -10.18 6.92
C GLY A 66 11.59 -9.90 7.10
N SER A 67 12.09 -8.75 6.64
CA SER A 67 13.52 -8.42 6.74
C SER A 67 14.03 -8.35 8.18
N LYS A 68 13.15 -8.05 9.16
CA LYS A 68 13.51 -8.05 10.58
C LYS A 68 13.91 -9.42 11.12
N ASN A 69 13.59 -10.49 10.40
CA ASN A 69 13.89 -11.87 10.78
C ASN A 69 15.22 -12.36 10.18
N GLU A 70 15.93 -11.51 9.45
CA GLU A 70 17.19 -11.85 8.80
C GLU A 70 18.34 -11.92 9.81
N ALA A 71 19.29 -12.80 9.53
CA ALA A 71 20.51 -12.88 10.32
C ALA A 71 21.46 -11.72 9.96
N PRO A 72 22.30 -11.25 10.91
CA PRO A 72 23.38 -10.31 10.59
C PRO A 72 24.27 -10.81 9.44
N GLY A 73 24.57 -9.95 8.47
CA GLY A 73 25.33 -10.31 7.26
C GLY A 73 24.55 -11.16 6.24
N ARG A 74 23.22 -11.16 6.34
CA ARG A 74 22.27 -11.82 5.43
C ARG A 74 21.10 -10.89 5.09
N THR A 75 21.39 -9.62 4.84
CA THR A 75 20.36 -8.62 4.52
C THR A 75 19.72 -8.85 3.14
N GLY A 76 18.42 -8.58 3.01
CA GLY A 76 17.67 -8.71 1.75
C GLY A 76 17.23 -10.14 1.41
N PHE A 77 17.40 -11.05 2.37
CA PHE A 77 17.06 -12.46 2.22
C PHE A 77 15.57 -12.72 2.17
N ALA A 78 14.75 -12.04 2.99
CA ALA A 78 13.31 -12.19 2.96
C ALA A 78 12.76 -11.79 1.57
N HIS A 79 13.28 -10.71 1.00
CA HIS A 79 12.91 -10.25 -0.34
C HIS A 79 13.43 -11.18 -1.45
N LEU A 80 14.70 -11.61 -1.38
CA LEU A 80 15.23 -12.63 -2.29
C LEU A 80 14.39 -13.91 -2.22
N PHE A 81 13.94 -14.30 -1.03
CA PHE A 81 13.10 -15.48 -0.85
C PHE A 81 11.74 -15.33 -1.51
N GLU A 82 11.18 -14.11 -1.48
CA GLU A 82 9.95 -13.82 -2.16
C GLU A 82 10.04 -14.09 -3.67
N HIS A 83 11.13 -13.65 -4.30
CA HIS A 83 11.44 -13.99 -5.68
C HIS A 83 11.61 -15.50 -5.91
N MET A 84 12.31 -16.19 -5.00
CA MET A 84 12.52 -17.64 -5.10
C MET A 84 11.20 -18.43 -5.09
N MET A 85 10.17 -17.95 -4.40
CA MET A 85 8.85 -18.58 -4.35
C MET A 85 8.09 -18.55 -5.68
N PHE A 86 8.54 -17.76 -6.65
CA PHE A 86 8.03 -17.78 -8.03
C PHE A 86 8.82 -18.72 -8.96
N GLN A 87 9.95 -19.28 -8.52
CA GLN A 87 10.82 -20.11 -9.37
C GLN A 87 10.36 -21.58 -9.50
N GLY A 88 9.12 -21.87 -9.11
CA GLY A 88 8.53 -23.21 -9.18
C GLY A 88 8.81 -24.06 -7.96
N SER A 89 8.08 -25.17 -7.88
CA SER A 89 8.10 -26.14 -6.79
C SER A 89 8.00 -27.57 -7.33
N LYS A 90 7.87 -28.55 -6.44
CA LYS A 90 7.96 -29.98 -6.77
C LYS A 90 7.09 -30.42 -7.94
N ASN A 91 5.82 -30.03 -7.94
CA ASN A 91 4.85 -30.50 -8.94
C ASN A 91 4.63 -29.48 -10.08
N TRP A 92 5.08 -28.24 -9.91
CA TRP A 92 5.20 -27.25 -10.98
C TRP A 92 6.61 -26.63 -10.99
N THR A 93 7.53 -27.22 -11.75
CA THR A 93 8.97 -26.89 -11.65
C THR A 93 9.38 -25.61 -12.37
N TYR A 94 8.42 -24.95 -13.03
CA TYR A 94 8.59 -23.74 -13.81
C TYR A 94 8.16 -22.50 -13.02
N ASP A 95 8.32 -21.34 -13.66
CA ASP A 95 7.76 -20.08 -13.19
C ASP A 95 6.30 -20.25 -12.71
N TYR A 96 6.04 -19.89 -11.46
CA TYR A 96 4.75 -20.07 -10.78
C TYR A 96 3.62 -19.34 -11.52
N LEU A 97 3.91 -18.13 -12.03
CA LEU A 97 2.91 -17.28 -12.70
C LEU A 97 2.35 -17.99 -13.93
N SER A 98 3.22 -18.67 -14.69
CA SER A 98 2.79 -19.40 -15.90
C SER A 98 1.75 -20.52 -15.66
N ALA A 99 1.55 -21.01 -14.43
CA ALA A 99 0.47 -21.96 -14.11
C ALA A 99 -0.93 -21.32 -14.06
N LEU A 100 -0.97 -19.99 -13.96
CA LEU A 100 -2.16 -19.18 -13.70
C LEU A 100 -2.41 -18.09 -14.76
N GLU A 101 -1.39 -17.67 -15.52
CA GLU A 101 -1.50 -16.61 -16.54
C GLU A 101 -2.59 -16.88 -17.59
N GLU A 102 -2.64 -18.09 -18.15
CA GLU A 102 -3.66 -18.46 -19.14
C GLU A 102 -5.10 -18.43 -18.59
N LEU A 103 -5.26 -18.34 -17.27
CA LEU A 103 -6.55 -18.28 -16.58
C LEU A 103 -7.08 -16.86 -16.38
N GLY A 104 -6.31 -15.84 -16.81
CA GLY A 104 -6.61 -14.44 -16.53
C GLY A 104 -6.41 -14.07 -15.06
N ALA A 105 -5.51 -14.77 -14.36
CA ALA A 105 -5.24 -14.54 -12.95
C ALA A 105 -4.47 -13.21 -12.72
N ASN A 106 -4.75 -12.55 -11.60
CA ASN A 106 -3.88 -11.51 -11.05
C ASN A 106 -3.08 -12.11 -9.89
N VAL A 107 -1.77 -12.23 -10.06
CA VAL A 107 -0.88 -12.89 -9.08
C VAL A 107 0.24 -11.94 -8.72
N ASN A 108 0.57 -11.84 -7.43
CA ASN A 108 1.73 -11.08 -7.01
C ASN A 108 2.25 -11.50 -5.63
N GLY A 109 3.45 -11.03 -5.30
CA GLY A 109 4.11 -11.15 -4.00
C GLY A 109 4.62 -9.79 -3.55
N ASN A 110 4.87 -9.63 -2.25
CA ASN A 110 5.72 -8.54 -1.76
C ASN A 110 6.24 -8.85 -0.35
N THR A 111 7.30 -8.14 0.03
CA THR A 111 7.98 -8.29 1.31
C THR A 111 8.04 -6.96 2.06
N THR A 112 7.92 -7.03 3.37
CA THR A 112 8.08 -5.91 4.31
C THR A 112 9.05 -6.31 5.42
N GLU A 113 9.26 -5.42 6.39
CA GLU A 113 10.00 -5.70 7.62
C GLU A 113 9.36 -6.84 8.41
N ASP A 114 8.03 -6.93 8.40
CA ASP A 114 7.26 -7.82 9.28
C ASP A 114 6.77 -9.12 8.61
N ARG A 115 6.56 -9.11 7.29
CA ARG A 115 5.94 -10.25 6.57
C ARG A 115 6.33 -10.36 5.10
N THR A 116 6.14 -11.57 4.56
CA THR A 116 6.09 -11.86 3.12
C THR A 116 4.68 -12.32 2.77
N PHE A 117 4.06 -11.69 1.76
CA PHE A 117 2.66 -11.91 1.38
C PHE A 117 2.56 -12.23 -0.09
N TYR A 118 1.73 -13.23 -0.40
CA TYR A 118 1.40 -13.62 -1.75
C TYR A 118 -0.10 -13.68 -1.93
N TYR A 119 -0.56 -13.44 -3.15
CA TYR A 119 -1.96 -13.62 -3.49
C TYR A 119 -2.17 -14.00 -4.96
N GLU A 120 -3.30 -14.66 -5.19
CA GLU A 120 -3.81 -15.04 -6.48
C GLU A 120 -5.30 -14.68 -6.54
N VAL A 121 -5.68 -13.77 -7.43
CA VAL A 121 -7.08 -13.51 -7.79
C VAL A 121 -7.38 -14.28 -9.07
N VAL A 122 -8.26 -15.27 -8.99
CA VAL A 122 -8.61 -16.16 -10.10
C VAL A 122 -10.12 -16.20 -10.31
N PRO A 123 -10.62 -16.59 -11.50
CA PRO A 123 -12.02 -16.98 -11.65
C PRO A 123 -12.37 -18.10 -10.67
N SER A 124 -13.56 -18.06 -10.08
CA SER A 124 -13.97 -18.94 -8.96
C SER A 124 -13.85 -20.44 -9.24
N ASN A 125 -14.02 -20.84 -10.50
CA ASN A 125 -13.89 -22.23 -10.92
C ASN A 125 -12.44 -22.77 -10.86
N PHE A 126 -11.44 -21.91 -10.63
CA PHE A 126 -10.03 -22.29 -10.48
C PHE A 126 -9.49 -22.26 -9.04
N LEU A 127 -10.36 -22.13 -8.03
CA LEU A 127 -9.94 -22.13 -6.62
C LEU A 127 -9.08 -23.36 -6.23
N GLU A 128 -9.46 -24.57 -6.66
CA GLU A 128 -8.69 -25.78 -6.34
C GLU A 128 -7.26 -25.69 -6.86
N ARG A 129 -7.06 -25.12 -8.06
CA ARG A 129 -5.73 -24.96 -8.66
C ARG A 129 -4.88 -23.98 -7.86
N ALA A 130 -5.44 -22.83 -7.46
CA ALA A 130 -4.73 -21.87 -6.63
C ALA A 130 -4.30 -22.52 -5.31
N LEU A 131 -5.22 -23.18 -4.59
CA LEU A 131 -4.91 -23.90 -3.34
C LEU A 131 -3.87 -25.01 -3.51
N TYR A 132 -3.93 -25.74 -4.64
CA TYR A 132 -2.94 -26.76 -4.95
C TYR A 132 -1.54 -26.17 -5.15
N LEU A 133 -1.42 -25.10 -5.94
CA LEU A 133 -0.15 -24.44 -6.22
C LEU A 133 0.44 -23.82 -4.94
N GLU A 134 -0.40 -23.23 -4.08
CA GLU A 134 0.00 -22.73 -2.77
C GLU A 134 0.60 -23.80 -1.87
N ALA A 135 -0.10 -24.93 -1.77
CA ALA A 135 0.40 -26.06 -0.99
C ALA A 135 1.66 -26.68 -1.61
N ASP A 136 1.78 -26.71 -2.94
CA ASP A 136 2.96 -27.23 -3.64
C ASP A 136 4.19 -26.35 -3.37
N ARG A 137 4.06 -25.02 -3.45
CA ARG A 137 5.17 -24.13 -3.08
C ARG A 137 5.49 -24.19 -1.59
N MET A 138 4.51 -24.22 -0.69
CA MET A 138 4.77 -24.34 0.75
C MET A 138 5.42 -25.67 1.15
N GLY A 139 5.03 -26.77 0.52
CA GLY A 139 5.51 -28.11 0.88
C GLY A 139 6.68 -28.64 0.04
N GLY A 140 6.87 -28.09 -1.16
CA GLY A 140 7.69 -28.67 -2.21
C GLY A 140 8.63 -27.71 -2.91
N LEU A 141 8.76 -26.44 -2.47
CA LEU A 141 9.69 -25.48 -3.07
C LEU A 141 11.10 -26.05 -3.19
N LEU A 142 11.64 -26.57 -2.08
CA LEU A 142 13.04 -27.01 -2.00
C LEU A 142 13.39 -28.15 -2.95
N ASP A 143 12.41 -28.96 -3.36
CA ASP A 143 12.61 -30.05 -4.33
C ASP A 143 12.93 -29.50 -5.73
N ALA A 144 12.53 -28.26 -6.03
CA ALA A 144 12.75 -27.61 -7.31
C ALA A 144 13.84 -26.52 -7.27
N MET A 145 14.47 -26.27 -6.12
CA MET A 145 15.50 -25.24 -5.96
C MET A 145 16.89 -25.77 -6.32
N ASP A 146 17.58 -25.04 -7.18
CA ASP A 146 18.98 -25.30 -7.56
C ASP A 146 19.80 -24.00 -7.59
N GLN A 147 21.11 -24.14 -7.77
CA GLN A 147 22.04 -23.02 -7.80
C GLN A 147 21.75 -22.06 -8.97
N THR A 148 21.32 -22.57 -10.12
CA THR A 148 21.02 -21.76 -11.29
C THR A 148 19.83 -20.83 -11.03
N LYS A 149 18.76 -21.32 -10.42
CA LYS A 149 17.60 -20.50 -10.01
C LYS A 149 18.02 -19.42 -9.01
N LEU A 150 18.87 -19.78 -8.04
CA LEU A 150 19.38 -18.81 -7.07
C LEU A 150 20.23 -17.72 -7.73
N ASP A 151 21.19 -18.09 -8.59
CA ASP A 151 22.06 -17.14 -9.28
C ASP A 151 21.24 -16.17 -10.14
N ASN A 152 20.23 -16.68 -10.83
CA ASN A 152 19.29 -15.87 -11.62
C ASN A 152 18.56 -14.85 -10.73
N GLN A 153 17.98 -15.28 -9.61
CA GLN A 153 17.23 -14.37 -8.74
C GLN A 153 18.13 -13.40 -7.98
N ARG A 154 19.36 -13.79 -7.61
CA ARG A 154 20.36 -12.86 -7.09
C ARG A 154 20.65 -11.73 -8.08
N ASP A 155 20.80 -12.04 -9.36
CA ASP A 155 21.04 -11.02 -10.38
C ASP A 155 19.82 -10.11 -10.60
N VAL A 156 18.60 -10.66 -10.57
CA VAL A 156 17.36 -9.87 -10.63
C VAL A 156 17.27 -8.90 -9.45
N VAL A 157 17.39 -9.38 -8.21
CA VAL A 157 17.25 -8.54 -7.01
C VAL A 157 18.37 -7.50 -6.92
N LYS A 158 19.61 -7.85 -7.33
CA LYS A 158 20.71 -6.88 -7.40
C LYS A 158 20.46 -5.80 -8.45
N ASN A 159 19.82 -6.12 -9.58
CA ASN A 159 19.44 -5.13 -10.58
C ASN A 159 18.29 -4.26 -10.10
N GLU A 160 17.32 -4.83 -9.38
CA GLU A 160 16.27 -4.07 -8.74
C GLU A 160 16.83 -3.09 -7.71
N ARG A 161 17.77 -3.51 -6.86
CA ARG A 161 18.47 -2.60 -5.94
C ARG A 161 19.10 -1.44 -6.71
N ARG A 162 19.82 -1.72 -7.79
CA ARG A 162 20.43 -0.67 -8.62
C ARG A 162 19.38 0.27 -9.20
N GLN A 163 18.27 -0.25 -9.71
CA GLN A 163 17.21 0.54 -10.33
C GLN A 163 16.45 1.40 -9.32
N SER A 164 16.10 0.82 -8.17
CA SER A 164 15.19 1.42 -7.19
C SER A 164 15.90 2.26 -6.14
N TYR A 165 17.20 2.03 -5.90
CA TYR A 165 17.99 2.69 -4.85
C TYR A 165 19.25 3.34 -5.43
N ASP A 166 20.20 2.55 -5.94
CA ASP A 166 21.56 3.07 -6.21
C ASP A 166 21.61 4.06 -7.38
N ASN A 167 20.74 3.91 -8.38
CA ASN A 167 20.64 4.78 -9.57
C ASN A 167 19.41 5.70 -9.55
N ARG A 168 18.73 5.82 -8.41
CA ARG A 168 17.54 6.64 -8.25
C ARG A 168 17.89 7.90 -7.45
N PRO A 169 17.46 9.11 -7.89
CA PRO A 169 17.55 10.30 -7.06
C PRO A 169 16.97 10.05 -5.66
N TYR A 170 17.75 10.38 -4.63
CA TYR A 170 17.43 10.21 -3.21
C TYR A 170 17.22 8.74 -2.77
N GLY A 171 17.56 7.76 -3.61
CA GLY A 171 17.15 6.36 -3.41
C GLY A 171 17.70 5.71 -2.15
N THR A 172 18.91 6.10 -1.72
CA THR A 172 19.54 5.58 -0.49
C THR A 172 19.18 6.36 0.78
N MET A 173 18.28 7.33 0.69
CA MET A 173 17.95 8.20 1.84
C MET A 173 17.28 7.44 2.98
N GLY A 174 16.30 6.58 2.67
CA GLY A 174 15.62 5.75 3.68
C GLY A 174 16.58 4.82 4.42
N GLU A 175 17.41 4.07 3.69
CA GLU A 175 18.43 3.18 4.28
C GLU A 175 19.34 3.91 5.28
N ARG A 176 19.78 5.12 4.93
CA ARG A 176 20.64 5.92 5.81
C ARG A 176 19.90 6.46 7.03
N ILE A 177 18.61 6.72 6.92
CA ILE A 177 17.77 7.14 8.04
C ILE A 177 17.61 5.96 9.00
N ASP A 178 17.28 4.78 8.48
CA ASP A 178 17.16 3.54 9.24
C ASP A 178 18.46 3.22 10.01
N GLU A 179 19.61 3.31 9.34
CA GLU A 179 20.95 3.10 9.92
C GLU A 179 21.26 4.05 11.09
N ILE A 180 20.65 5.24 11.10
CA ILE A 180 20.87 6.26 12.15
C ILE A 180 19.87 6.12 13.29
N ILE A 181 18.60 5.85 12.98
CA ILE A 181 17.52 5.75 13.96
C ILE A 181 17.66 4.44 14.74
N TYR A 182 17.89 3.34 14.04
CA TYR A 182 18.03 2.02 14.64
C TYR A 182 19.51 1.70 14.84
N PRO A 183 19.97 1.43 16.08
CA PRO A 183 21.38 1.15 16.34
C PRO A 183 21.83 -0.15 15.66
N GLU A 184 23.14 -0.28 15.44
CA GLU A 184 23.73 -1.52 14.92
C GLU A 184 23.29 -2.74 15.75
N GLY A 185 22.83 -3.79 15.07
CA GLY A 185 22.24 -4.99 15.68
C GLY A 185 20.72 -4.93 15.88
N HIS A 186 20.08 -3.78 15.72
CA HIS A 186 18.62 -3.70 15.65
C HIS A 186 18.13 -4.26 14.31
N PRO A 187 17.05 -5.07 14.24
CA PRO A 187 16.64 -5.70 12.98
C PRO A 187 16.07 -4.76 11.91
N LEU A 188 15.76 -3.52 12.28
CA LEU A 188 15.38 -2.44 11.35
C LEU A 188 16.57 -1.54 10.95
N HIS A 189 17.81 -1.91 11.30
CA HIS A 189 19.01 -1.16 10.89
C HIS A 189 19.29 -1.26 9.39
N HIS A 190 18.65 -2.20 8.69
CA HIS A 190 18.80 -2.39 7.25
C HIS A 190 17.43 -2.46 6.55
N SER A 191 17.44 -2.08 5.28
CA SER A 191 16.24 -2.10 4.44
C SER A 191 15.89 -3.50 3.94
N VAL A 192 14.64 -3.67 3.55
CA VAL A 192 14.12 -4.91 2.95
C VAL A 192 14.88 -5.35 1.69
N ILE A 193 15.42 -4.41 0.91
CA ILE A 193 16.16 -4.74 -0.32
C ILE A 193 17.53 -5.36 -0.02
N GLY A 194 18.11 -5.08 1.15
CA GLY A 194 19.40 -5.60 1.61
C GLY A 194 20.61 -5.13 0.81
N SER A 195 21.81 -5.55 1.24
CA SER A 195 23.07 -5.08 0.65
C SER A 195 23.54 -5.89 -0.56
N MET A 196 24.27 -5.25 -1.47
CA MET A 196 24.91 -5.93 -2.61
C MET A 196 25.87 -7.04 -2.18
N THR A 197 26.52 -6.88 -1.03
CA THR A 197 27.46 -7.84 -0.44
C THR A 197 26.71 -9.09 0.01
N ASP A 198 25.65 -8.93 0.80
CA ASP A 198 24.93 -10.06 1.36
C ASP A 198 24.15 -10.83 0.29
N LEU A 199 23.50 -10.12 -0.65
CA LEU A 199 22.88 -10.73 -1.82
C LEU A 199 23.90 -11.52 -2.65
N SER A 200 25.14 -11.03 -2.75
CA SER A 200 26.21 -11.74 -3.47
C SER A 200 26.83 -12.89 -2.67
N ALA A 201 26.64 -12.93 -1.35
CA ALA A 201 27.12 -14.00 -0.48
C ALA A 201 26.08 -15.13 -0.30
N ALA A 202 24.83 -14.91 -0.69
CA ALA A 202 23.75 -15.87 -0.47
C ALA A 202 23.99 -17.23 -1.13
N SER A 203 23.99 -18.29 -0.33
CA SER A 203 24.14 -19.68 -0.78
C SER A 203 22.80 -20.42 -0.86
N LEU A 204 22.77 -21.52 -1.61
CA LEU A 204 21.57 -22.36 -1.70
C LEU A 204 21.19 -22.98 -0.34
N ASP A 205 22.16 -23.21 0.54
CA ASP A 205 21.88 -23.71 1.89
C ASP A 205 21.26 -22.64 2.79
N ASP A 206 21.69 -21.37 2.66
CA ASP A 206 21.04 -20.26 3.37
C ASP A 206 19.56 -20.17 2.96
N VAL A 207 19.25 -20.27 1.65
CA VAL A 207 17.88 -20.31 1.12
C VAL A 207 17.11 -21.50 1.72
N LYS A 208 17.65 -22.71 1.65
CA LYS A 208 16.98 -23.90 2.21
C LYS A 208 16.71 -23.77 3.71
N ASN A 209 17.61 -23.14 4.45
CA ASN A 209 17.46 -22.95 5.89
C ASN A 209 16.40 -21.89 6.22
N PHE A 210 16.41 -20.76 5.51
CA PHE A 210 15.40 -19.71 5.65
C PHE A 210 13.98 -20.26 5.39
N PHE A 211 13.82 -21.06 4.32
CA PHE A 211 12.54 -21.74 4.03
C PHE A 211 12.07 -22.62 5.17
N ARG A 212 12.93 -23.54 5.64
CA ARG A 212 12.58 -24.51 6.69
C ARG A 212 12.22 -23.85 8.00
N GLN A 213 12.81 -22.69 8.28
CA GLN A 213 12.56 -21.94 9.50
C GLN A 213 11.24 -21.18 9.45
N TYR A 214 10.94 -20.51 8.33
CA TYR A 214 9.88 -19.49 8.30
C TYR A 214 8.68 -19.84 7.42
N TYR A 215 8.85 -20.65 6.37
CA TYR A 215 7.79 -21.00 5.42
C TYR A 215 7.06 -22.28 5.85
N VAL A 216 6.50 -22.22 7.06
CA VAL A 216 5.91 -23.36 7.75
C VAL A 216 4.45 -23.11 8.14
N PRO A 217 3.57 -24.13 8.16
CA PRO A 217 2.15 -23.96 8.42
C PRO A 217 1.82 -23.17 9.70
N ASN A 218 2.51 -23.44 10.81
CA ASN A 218 2.31 -22.76 12.09
C ASN A 218 2.83 -21.30 12.15
N ASN A 219 3.39 -20.80 11.05
CA ASN A 219 3.78 -19.39 10.85
C ASN A 219 2.94 -18.68 9.78
N THR A 220 1.86 -19.32 9.33
CA THR A 220 1.19 -18.95 8.09
C THR A 220 -0.30 -18.72 8.28
N TYR A 221 -0.81 -17.71 7.59
CA TYR A 221 -2.23 -17.38 7.51
C TYR A 221 -2.68 -17.51 6.05
N LEU A 222 -3.53 -18.51 5.78
CA LEU A 222 -4.18 -18.71 4.50
C LEU A 222 -5.55 -18.04 4.53
N VAL A 223 -5.82 -17.14 3.59
CA VAL A 223 -7.12 -16.49 3.45
C VAL A 223 -7.74 -16.85 2.10
N ILE A 224 -9.01 -17.23 2.12
CA ILE A 224 -9.83 -17.48 0.93
C ILE A 224 -11.01 -16.52 0.98
N SER A 225 -11.09 -15.60 0.02
CA SER A 225 -12.05 -14.50 -0.01
C SER A 225 -12.71 -14.41 -1.39
N GLY A 226 -14.04 -14.42 -1.48
CA GLY A 226 -14.76 -14.29 -2.76
C GLY A 226 -15.78 -15.39 -3.02
N ASP A 227 -16.05 -15.67 -4.30
CA ASP A 227 -17.12 -16.58 -4.70
C ASP A 227 -16.62 -18.03 -4.67
N PHE A 228 -16.96 -18.75 -3.61
CA PHE A 228 -16.64 -20.17 -3.44
C PHE A 228 -17.64 -20.89 -2.53
N GLN A 229 -17.59 -22.22 -2.53
CA GLN A 229 -18.33 -23.07 -1.61
C GLN A 229 -17.44 -23.52 -0.44
N GLU A 230 -17.74 -23.06 0.77
CA GLU A 230 -16.91 -23.29 1.96
C GLU A 230 -16.59 -24.77 2.18
N LYS A 231 -17.59 -25.66 2.09
CA LYS A 231 -17.39 -27.10 2.31
C LYS A 231 -16.36 -27.69 1.35
N GLN A 232 -16.41 -27.28 0.07
CA GLN A 232 -15.49 -27.75 -0.95
C GLN A 232 -14.08 -27.18 -0.73
N ALA A 233 -13.98 -25.88 -0.44
CA ALA A 233 -12.71 -25.23 -0.14
C ALA A 233 -12.02 -25.87 1.08
N ARG A 234 -12.76 -26.17 2.15
CA ARG A 234 -12.23 -26.89 3.33
C ARG A 234 -11.66 -28.26 2.98
N GLN A 235 -12.33 -29.01 2.10
CA GLN A 235 -11.83 -30.31 1.65
C GLN A 235 -10.52 -30.19 0.87
N TRP A 236 -10.39 -29.18 0.00
CA TRP A 236 -9.15 -28.91 -0.71
C TRP A 236 -8.03 -28.44 0.21
N VAL A 237 -8.33 -27.55 1.16
CA VAL A 237 -7.37 -27.11 2.17
C VAL A 237 -6.86 -28.31 2.98
N ASP A 238 -7.75 -29.18 3.46
CA ASP A 238 -7.35 -30.40 4.17
C ASP A 238 -6.54 -31.35 3.27
N LYS A 239 -6.98 -31.59 2.03
CA LYS A 239 -6.30 -32.45 1.05
C LYS A 239 -4.86 -32.02 0.79
N TYR A 240 -4.62 -30.72 0.63
CA TYR A 240 -3.34 -30.19 0.16
C TYR A 240 -2.41 -29.73 1.30
N PHE A 241 -2.93 -29.09 2.33
CA PHE A 241 -2.08 -28.49 3.37
C PHE A 241 -1.88 -29.38 4.59
N SER A 242 -2.78 -30.32 4.90
CA SER A 242 -2.71 -31.11 6.16
C SER A 242 -1.45 -31.97 6.29
N LYS A 243 -0.84 -32.36 5.15
CA LYS A 243 0.37 -33.20 5.09
C LYS A 243 1.66 -32.41 5.25
N ILE A 244 1.61 -31.08 5.13
CA ILE A 244 2.78 -30.22 5.30
C ILE A 244 3.10 -30.19 6.80
N LYS A 245 4.35 -30.50 7.15
CA LYS A 245 4.78 -30.56 8.55
C LYS A 245 4.82 -29.16 9.15
N ALA A 246 4.42 -29.05 10.41
CA ALA A 246 4.68 -27.85 11.21
C ALA A 246 6.20 -27.62 11.32
N GLY A 247 6.60 -26.36 11.41
CA GLY A 247 7.97 -25.96 11.71
C GLY A 247 8.25 -25.92 13.21
N SER A 248 9.50 -25.63 13.56
CA SER A 248 9.90 -25.33 14.93
C SER A 248 9.32 -23.98 15.40
N GLY A 249 9.54 -23.65 16.67
CA GLY A 249 9.29 -22.30 17.17
C GLY A 249 10.10 -21.26 16.38
N ILE A 250 9.52 -20.08 16.18
CA ILE A 250 10.14 -18.96 15.47
C ILE A 250 10.53 -17.91 16.49
N ASP A 251 11.79 -17.50 16.45
CA ASP A 251 12.26 -16.39 17.25
C ASP A 251 11.63 -15.08 16.73
N ARG A 252 11.10 -14.30 17.68
CA ARG A 252 10.38 -13.06 17.41
C ARG A 252 11.19 -11.93 18.01
N PRO A 253 12.01 -11.22 17.22
CA PRO A 253 12.77 -10.11 17.76
C PRO A 253 11.82 -9.07 18.34
N ASN A 254 12.12 -8.60 19.54
CA ASN A 254 11.38 -7.54 20.21
C ASN A 254 12.36 -6.59 20.92
N PRO A 255 13.22 -5.89 20.14
CA PRO A 255 14.16 -4.93 20.69
C PRO A 255 13.43 -3.74 21.35
N PRO A 256 14.09 -2.99 22.25
CA PRO A 256 13.55 -1.73 22.75
C PRO A 256 13.38 -0.72 21.60
N MET A 257 12.40 0.18 21.73
CA MET A 257 12.20 1.27 20.76
C MET A 257 13.48 2.14 20.67
N PRO A 258 13.87 2.58 19.46
CA PRO A 258 15.05 3.43 19.28
C PRO A 258 14.92 4.73 20.08
N GLN A 259 16.05 5.26 20.55
CA GLN A 259 16.12 6.52 21.27
C GLN A 259 17.24 7.37 20.67
N LEU A 260 16.88 8.59 20.26
CA LEU A 260 17.86 9.62 19.91
C LEU A 260 18.02 10.56 21.11
N SER A 261 19.25 11.00 21.39
CA SER A 261 19.56 11.91 22.50
C SER A 261 19.69 13.36 22.07
N SER A 262 19.77 13.64 20.77
CA SER A 262 19.92 14.97 20.19
C SER A 262 19.52 14.97 18.71
N VAL A 263 19.58 16.14 18.07
CA VAL A 263 19.42 16.26 16.62
C VAL A 263 20.65 15.67 15.92
N VAL A 264 20.44 14.69 15.05
CA VAL A 264 21.48 14.16 14.15
C VAL A 264 21.32 14.83 12.79
N ARG A 265 22.33 15.60 12.35
CA ARG A 265 22.33 16.27 11.04
C ARG A 265 23.27 15.57 10.06
N LYS A 266 22.79 15.24 8.87
CA LYS A 266 23.58 14.66 7.78
C LYS A 266 23.28 15.35 6.46
N GLN A 267 24.29 15.49 5.63
CA GLN A 267 24.15 15.99 4.26
C GLN A 267 24.95 15.10 3.33
N PHE A 268 24.36 14.74 2.20
CA PHE A 268 24.97 13.94 1.15
C PHE A 268 24.84 14.65 -0.19
N GLU A 269 25.85 14.48 -1.04
CA GLU A 269 25.73 14.81 -2.45
C GLU A 269 25.14 13.61 -3.21
N ASP A 270 24.22 13.89 -4.13
CA ASP A 270 23.59 12.88 -4.98
C ASP A 270 23.81 13.27 -6.45
N PRO A 271 24.51 12.43 -7.23
CA PRO A 271 24.80 12.72 -8.63
C PRO A 271 23.58 12.56 -9.55
N PHE A 272 22.51 11.89 -9.11
CA PHE A 272 21.27 11.72 -9.87
C PHE A 272 20.23 12.81 -9.55
N ALA A 273 20.33 13.44 -8.37
CA ALA A 273 19.40 14.49 -7.95
C ALA A 273 19.59 15.79 -8.74
N GLN A 274 18.47 16.35 -9.23
CA GLN A 274 18.45 17.67 -9.86
C GLN A 274 18.06 18.80 -8.90
N LEU A 275 17.37 18.46 -7.81
CA LEU A 275 16.90 19.41 -6.80
C LEU A 275 17.37 18.98 -5.40
N PRO A 276 17.58 19.92 -4.47
CA PRO A 276 17.81 19.57 -3.07
C PRO A 276 16.57 18.92 -2.44
N ARG A 277 16.77 17.91 -1.61
CA ARG A 277 15.74 17.29 -0.78
C ARG A 277 16.13 17.38 0.70
N LEU A 278 15.15 17.68 1.55
CA LEU A 278 15.25 17.66 3.00
C LEU A 278 14.33 16.57 3.55
N ASP A 279 14.78 15.92 4.62
CA ASP A 279 14.03 14.92 5.35
C ASP A 279 14.23 15.12 6.85
N ILE A 280 13.12 15.18 7.59
CA ILE A 280 13.11 15.32 9.05
C ILE A 280 12.36 14.13 9.63
N THR A 281 13.07 13.29 10.38
CA THR A 281 12.54 12.01 10.87
C THR A 281 12.67 11.91 12.38
N TRP A 282 11.59 11.51 13.03
CA TRP A 282 11.52 11.25 14.47
C TRP A 282 11.25 9.76 14.72
N PRO A 283 11.83 9.16 15.77
CA PRO A 283 11.37 7.88 16.28
C PRO A 283 9.86 7.92 16.56
N GLY A 284 9.14 6.97 16.00
CA GLY A 284 7.68 6.88 16.07
C GLY A 284 7.20 5.78 17.03
N VAL A 285 6.11 5.13 16.65
CA VAL A 285 5.46 4.07 17.44
C VAL A 285 5.34 2.79 16.63
N ARG A 286 5.14 1.67 17.32
CA ARG A 286 4.82 0.39 16.69
C ARG A 286 3.43 0.42 16.08
N GLN A 287 3.20 -0.48 15.12
CA GLN A 287 1.87 -0.67 14.55
C GLN A 287 0.85 -1.04 15.64
N TYR A 288 -0.37 -0.54 15.50
CA TYR A 288 -1.47 -0.68 16.45
C TYR A 288 -1.27 -0.03 17.83
N HIS A 289 -0.21 0.78 18.01
CA HIS A 289 -0.05 1.56 19.23
C HIS A 289 -1.24 2.53 19.43
N PRO A 290 -1.65 2.84 20.68
CA PRO A 290 -2.74 3.78 20.94
C PRO A 290 -2.56 5.17 20.31
N ASP A 291 -1.30 5.62 20.17
CA ASP A 291 -0.96 6.92 19.57
C ASP A 291 -0.84 6.90 18.04
N GLU A 292 -0.82 5.73 17.40
CA GLU A 292 -0.64 5.61 15.93
C GLU A 292 -1.74 6.37 15.18
N ALA A 293 -3.01 6.19 15.56
CA ALA A 293 -4.12 6.87 14.88
C ALA A 293 -4.03 8.41 15.01
N ALA A 294 -3.55 8.94 16.13
CA ALA A 294 -3.37 10.38 16.29
C ALA A 294 -2.18 10.91 15.48
N LEU A 295 -1.10 10.12 15.31
CA LEU A 295 0.03 10.45 14.44
C LEU A 295 -0.38 10.41 12.95
N ASP A 296 -1.16 9.41 12.55
CA ASP A 296 -1.76 9.30 11.22
C ASP A 296 -2.71 10.46 10.89
N ILE A 297 -3.39 11.03 11.88
CA ILE A 297 -4.20 12.24 11.70
C ILE A 297 -3.31 13.48 11.64
N LEU A 298 -2.25 13.54 12.44
CA LEU A 298 -1.26 14.61 12.41
C LEU A 298 -0.57 14.73 11.05
N ASP A 299 -0.15 13.61 10.43
CA ASP A 299 0.47 13.61 9.10
C ASP A 299 -0.47 14.22 8.04
N SER A 300 -1.77 13.94 8.17
CA SER A 300 -2.77 14.33 7.19
C SER A 300 -3.05 15.82 7.30
N ILE A 301 -3.12 16.35 8.52
CA ILE A 301 -3.23 17.78 8.79
C ILE A 301 -1.99 18.55 8.30
N LEU A 302 -0.81 17.95 8.44
CA LEU A 302 0.44 18.56 7.97
C LEU A 302 0.52 18.58 6.44
N ALA A 303 0.28 17.46 5.76
CA ALA A 303 0.70 17.31 4.36
C ALA A 303 -0.29 16.64 3.40
N THR A 304 -1.52 16.28 3.81
CA THR A 304 -2.49 15.67 2.89
C THR A 304 -3.40 16.71 2.23
N GLY A 305 -3.23 16.88 0.93
CA GLY A 305 -4.00 17.77 0.05
C GLY A 305 -3.77 19.27 0.28
N ARG A 306 -4.31 20.09 -0.63
CA ARG A 306 -3.84 21.48 -0.81
C ARG A 306 -4.07 22.41 0.38
N GLY A 307 -5.06 22.10 1.22
CA GLY A 307 -5.35 22.88 2.41
C GLY A 307 -4.67 22.38 3.68
N SER A 308 -3.79 21.37 3.59
CA SER A 308 -2.93 20.99 4.71
C SER A 308 -1.94 22.10 5.04
N ARG A 309 -1.48 22.16 6.29
CA ARG A 309 -0.66 23.29 6.77
C ARG A 309 0.63 23.48 5.97
N LEU A 310 1.36 22.39 5.71
CA LEU A 310 2.63 22.45 4.98
C LEU A 310 2.44 22.67 3.48
N GLN A 311 1.48 22.01 2.83
CA GLN A 311 1.24 22.25 1.39
C GLN A 311 0.74 23.68 1.15
N SER A 312 -0.23 24.14 1.93
CA SER A 312 -0.77 25.49 1.80
C SER A 312 0.29 26.56 2.05
N ASN A 313 1.14 26.40 3.07
CA ASN A 313 2.16 27.38 3.41
C ASN A 313 3.39 27.27 2.49
N LEU A 314 4.05 26.12 2.42
CA LEU A 314 5.35 25.97 1.75
C LEU A 314 5.23 25.70 0.24
N GLN A 315 4.27 24.88 -0.20
CA GLN A 315 4.21 24.45 -1.61
C GLN A 315 3.48 25.48 -2.49
N TYR A 316 2.36 26.02 -2.00
CA TYR A 316 1.50 26.94 -2.74
C TYR A 316 1.62 28.40 -2.29
N GLY A 317 1.83 28.67 -0.99
CA GLY A 317 1.91 30.03 -0.46
C GLY A 317 3.25 30.70 -0.73
N LYS A 318 4.32 30.14 -0.17
CA LYS A 318 5.71 30.65 -0.29
C LYS A 318 6.47 30.10 -1.48
N GLU A 319 5.94 29.05 -2.11
CA GLU A 319 6.56 28.34 -3.24
C GLU A 319 8.03 27.96 -2.95
N LEU A 320 8.28 27.44 -1.75
CA LEU A 320 9.62 26.97 -1.35
C LEU A 320 9.91 25.56 -1.86
N VAL A 321 8.87 24.73 -1.96
CA VAL A 321 8.99 23.30 -2.26
C VAL A 321 8.21 22.92 -3.51
N GLN A 322 8.72 21.95 -4.25
CA GLN A 322 8.01 21.30 -5.35
C GLN A 322 7.01 20.28 -4.81
N THR A 323 7.44 19.50 -3.81
CA THR A 323 6.62 18.55 -3.06
C THR A 323 6.96 18.66 -1.58
N ILE A 324 5.96 18.43 -0.73
CA ILE A 324 6.13 18.25 0.70
C ILE A 324 5.13 17.20 1.18
N SER A 325 5.63 16.22 1.92
CA SER A 325 4.84 15.11 2.45
C SER A 325 5.13 14.92 3.93
N ALA A 326 4.20 14.28 4.62
CA ALA A 326 4.38 13.81 5.98
C ALA A 326 3.80 12.40 6.06
N GLY A 327 4.38 11.55 6.89
CA GLY A 327 3.91 10.19 7.08
C GLY A 327 4.29 9.61 8.42
N ASN A 328 3.43 8.75 8.92
CA ASN A 328 3.68 7.89 10.08
C ASN A 328 3.86 6.45 9.59
N GLY A 329 5.10 5.96 9.58
CA GLY A 329 5.46 4.58 9.22
C GLY A 329 5.57 3.73 10.48
N THR A 330 4.91 2.58 10.52
CA THR A 330 4.90 1.71 11.71
C THR A 330 5.20 0.26 11.34
N THR A 331 5.88 -0.46 12.24
CA THR A 331 6.16 -1.89 12.13
C THR A 331 5.89 -2.57 13.48
N GLU A 332 5.96 -3.91 13.56
CA GLU A 332 5.77 -4.61 14.84
C GLU A 332 6.83 -4.26 15.89
N ILE A 333 8.02 -3.84 15.47
CA ILE A 333 9.17 -3.65 16.37
C ILE A 333 9.72 -2.22 16.39
N GLY A 334 9.19 -1.33 15.55
CA GLY A 334 9.64 0.06 15.44
C GLY A 334 8.62 0.94 14.70
N GLY A 335 9.07 2.12 14.29
CA GLY A 335 8.26 3.07 13.55
C GLY A 335 8.88 4.46 13.57
N GLU A 336 8.44 5.31 12.66
CA GLU A 336 9.01 6.62 12.36
C GLU A 336 7.91 7.60 11.97
N PHE A 337 8.07 8.86 12.38
CA PHE A 337 7.30 9.97 11.83
C PHE A 337 8.22 10.82 10.98
N GLN A 338 7.82 11.14 9.75
CA GLN A 338 8.69 11.77 8.76
C GLN A 338 8.01 12.96 8.09
N ILE A 339 8.79 14.00 7.80
CA ILE A 339 8.42 15.09 6.90
C ILE A 339 9.52 15.23 5.85
N ASP A 340 9.17 15.02 4.59
CA ASP A 340 10.09 15.20 3.45
C ASP A 340 9.67 16.37 2.56
N ALA A 341 10.66 17.05 1.99
CA ALA A 341 10.44 18.17 1.09
C ALA A 341 11.49 18.22 -0.02
N ILE A 342 11.03 18.32 -1.28
CA ILE A 342 11.90 18.63 -2.42
C ILE A 342 11.84 20.14 -2.67
N ALA A 343 12.98 20.81 -2.61
CA ALA A 343 13.07 22.26 -2.80
C ALA A 343 12.80 22.66 -4.26
N ARG A 344 12.20 23.82 -4.47
CA ARG A 344 12.18 24.45 -5.80
C ARG A 344 13.58 24.97 -6.17
N PRO A 345 13.87 25.16 -7.48
CA PRO A 345 15.15 25.72 -7.92
C PRO A 345 15.52 27.00 -7.17
N GLY A 346 16.73 27.03 -6.61
CA GLY A 346 17.28 28.18 -5.90
C GLY A 346 16.75 28.45 -4.49
N LYS A 347 15.87 27.59 -3.94
CA LYS A 347 15.35 27.73 -2.57
C LYS A 347 16.26 27.05 -1.55
N SER A 348 16.34 27.63 -0.35
CA SER A 348 17.22 27.15 0.73
C SER A 348 16.57 26.03 1.54
N LEU A 349 17.33 24.95 1.80
CA LEU A 349 16.87 23.89 2.71
C LEU A 349 16.74 24.39 4.16
N ASP A 350 17.57 25.35 4.59
CA ASP A 350 17.47 25.94 5.92
C ASP A 350 16.17 26.74 6.09
N GLU A 351 15.77 27.48 5.04
CA GLU A 351 14.49 28.20 5.04
C GLU A 351 13.31 27.23 5.10
N ILE A 352 13.37 26.13 4.33
CA ILE A 352 12.34 25.08 4.35
C ILE A 352 12.26 24.43 5.73
N GLU A 353 13.39 24.05 6.34
CA GLU A 353 13.42 23.45 7.68
C GLU A 353 12.82 24.39 8.73
N GLN A 354 13.17 25.68 8.66
CA GLN A 354 12.63 26.69 9.58
C GLN A 354 11.10 26.81 9.46
N GLU A 355 10.55 26.79 8.25
CA GLU A 355 9.11 26.85 8.03
C GLU A 355 8.38 25.58 8.48
N ILE A 356 8.96 24.40 8.26
CA ILE A 356 8.44 23.15 8.82
C ILE A 356 8.41 23.23 10.35
N ASN A 357 9.52 23.64 10.98
CA ASN A 357 9.61 23.77 12.43
C ASN A 357 8.58 24.76 12.99
N LYS A 358 8.34 25.89 12.31
CA LYS A 358 7.31 26.87 12.72
C LYS A 358 5.92 26.25 12.75
N GLU A 359 5.54 25.47 11.74
CA GLU A 359 4.23 24.82 11.71
C GLU A 359 4.10 23.70 12.77
N VAL A 360 5.16 22.92 12.98
CA VAL A 360 5.21 21.91 14.06
C VAL A 360 5.06 22.56 15.43
N GLU A 361 5.81 23.63 15.71
CA GLU A 361 5.71 24.35 16.99
C GLU A 361 4.35 25.04 17.16
N ARG A 362 3.73 25.52 16.07
CA ARG A 362 2.38 26.07 16.11
C ARG A 362 1.34 25.01 16.49
N ILE A 363 1.44 23.78 15.95
CA ILE A 363 0.59 22.67 16.37
C ILE A 363 0.82 22.35 17.86
N LYS A 364 2.07 22.25 18.29
CA LYS A 364 2.41 21.93 19.68
C LYS A 364 1.87 22.97 20.67
N LYS A 365 1.93 24.26 20.30
CA LYS A 365 1.50 25.39 21.13
C LYS A 365 0.00 25.62 21.07
N ASP A 366 -0.54 25.82 19.88
CA ASP A 366 -1.91 26.31 19.66
C ASP A 366 -2.90 25.16 19.37
N GLY A 367 -2.38 23.99 18.95
CA GLY A 367 -3.19 22.84 18.57
C GLY A 367 -3.68 22.86 17.11
N VAL A 368 -4.64 21.98 16.84
CA VAL A 368 -5.35 21.89 15.56
C VAL A 368 -6.83 22.22 15.75
N THR A 369 -7.49 22.57 14.66
CA THR A 369 -8.93 22.84 14.67
C THR A 369 -9.72 21.53 14.58
N ALA A 370 -10.96 21.54 15.09
CA ALA A 370 -11.87 20.40 14.95
C ALA A 370 -12.17 20.06 13.47
N ASP A 371 -12.21 21.08 12.61
CA ASP A 371 -12.40 20.93 11.16
C ASP A 371 -11.20 20.25 10.48
N GLU A 372 -9.96 20.58 10.86
CA GLU A 372 -8.76 19.85 10.40
C GLU A 372 -8.80 18.38 10.77
N VAL A 373 -9.14 18.06 12.03
CA VAL A 373 -9.26 16.67 12.51
C VAL A 373 -10.38 15.95 11.77
N SER A 374 -11.56 16.57 11.67
CA SER A 374 -12.71 15.96 10.99
C SER A 374 -12.40 15.61 9.53
N ARG A 375 -11.74 16.50 8.77
CA ARG A 375 -11.33 16.19 7.38
C ARG A 375 -10.34 15.02 7.30
N ALA A 376 -9.35 14.99 8.20
CA ALA A 376 -8.37 13.90 8.23
C ALA A 376 -9.05 12.56 8.58
N VAL A 377 -9.97 12.56 9.55
CA VAL A 377 -10.77 11.39 9.94
C VAL A 377 -11.66 10.92 8.79
N SER A 378 -12.36 11.81 8.09
CA SER A 378 -13.15 11.46 6.90
C SER A 378 -12.29 10.80 5.81
N GLY A 379 -11.04 11.24 5.65
CA GLY A 379 -10.08 10.60 4.76
C GLY A 379 -9.75 9.16 5.16
N ARG A 380 -9.51 8.91 6.46
CA ARG A 380 -9.23 7.56 7.00
C ARG A 380 -10.45 6.66 6.92
N GLU A 381 -11.65 7.18 7.19
CA GLU A 381 -12.90 6.44 7.02
C GLU A 381 -13.13 6.03 5.57
N ALA A 382 -12.94 6.96 4.63
CA ALA A 382 -13.06 6.64 3.21
C ALA A 382 -12.02 5.62 2.76
N GLN A 383 -10.76 5.71 3.21
CA GLN A 383 -9.74 4.70 2.95
C GLN A 383 -10.14 3.32 3.47
N ALA A 384 -10.71 3.23 4.68
CA ALA A 384 -11.21 1.98 5.24
C ALA A 384 -12.33 1.38 4.36
N ILE A 385 -13.27 2.21 3.90
CA ILE A 385 -14.38 1.79 3.03
C ILE A 385 -13.88 1.36 1.64
N TYR A 386 -12.98 2.14 1.01
CA TYR A 386 -12.40 1.79 -0.29
C TYR A 386 -11.58 0.49 -0.20
N GLY A 387 -10.91 0.24 0.93
CA GLY A 387 -10.18 -1.01 1.18
C GLY A 387 -11.06 -2.26 1.17
N LEU A 388 -12.38 -2.12 1.35
CA LEU A 388 -13.35 -3.22 1.31
C LEU A 388 -13.93 -3.47 -0.09
N GLN A 389 -13.57 -2.69 -1.11
CA GLN A 389 -14.14 -2.82 -2.46
C GLN A 389 -13.80 -4.14 -3.17
N THR A 390 -12.67 -4.75 -2.83
CA THR A 390 -12.19 -5.94 -3.53
C THR A 390 -12.07 -7.12 -2.57
N VAL A 391 -12.30 -8.32 -3.10
CA VAL A 391 -12.09 -9.58 -2.36
C VAL A 391 -10.64 -9.72 -1.85
N LEU A 392 -9.67 -9.17 -2.60
CA LEU A 392 -8.27 -9.08 -2.22
C LEU A 392 -8.04 -8.10 -1.06
N GLY A 393 -8.63 -6.90 -1.12
CA GLY A 393 -8.52 -5.91 -0.03
C GLY A 393 -9.04 -6.46 1.30
N LYS A 394 -10.20 -7.13 1.26
CA LYS A 394 -10.75 -7.88 2.40
C LYS A 394 -9.80 -8.98 2.88
N ALA A 395 -9.27 -9.80 1.96
CA ALA A 395 -8.35 -10.90 2.29
C ALA A 395 -7.06 -10.42 2.97
N THR A 396 -6.44 -9.38 2.43
CA THR A 396 -5.22 -8.77 2.97
C THR A 396 -5.45 -8.27 4.39
N ARG A 397 -6.57 -7.58 4.64
CA ARG A 397 -6.84 -7.03 5.97
C ARG A 397 -7.15 -8.13 7.00
N LEU A 398 -7.88 -9.17 6.60
CA LEU A 398 -8.09 -10.38 7.41
C LEU A 398 -6.75 -11.02 7.81
N ALA A 399 -5.83 -11.18 6.85
CA ALA A 399 -4.52 -11.76 7.10
C ALA A 399 -3.71 -10.93 8.11
N TYR A 400 -3.68 -9.60 7.94
CA TYR A 400 -2.93 -8.70 8.83
C TYR A 400 -3.49 -8.71 10.24
N TYR A 401 -4.80 -8.60 10.41
CA TYR A 401 -5.39 -8.60 11.74
C TYR A 401 -5.24 -9.96 12.44
N ALA A 402 -5.31 -11.07 11.71
CA ALA A 402 -5.01 -12.37 12.29
C ALA A 402 -3.52 -12.49 12.70
N ALA A 403 -2.60 -12.05 11.83
CA ALA A 403 -1.17 -12.16 12.06
C ALA A 403 -0.66 -11.31 13.22
N TYR A 404 -1.14 -10.07 13.31
CA TYR A 404 -0.56 -9.07 14.21
C TYR A 404 -1.39 -8.82 15.47
N LEU A 405 -2.70 -9.07 15.42
CA LEU A 405 -3.62 -8.81 16.52
C LEU A 405 -4.31 -10.08 17.04
N ASN A 406 -4.17 -11.21 16.34
CA ASN A 406 -4.91 -12.44 16.63
C ASN A 406 -6.44 -12.18 16.70
N ASP A 407 -6.93 -11.26 15.86
CA ASP A 407 -8.34 -10.89 15.76
C ASP A 407 -8.69 -10.56 14.29
N PRO A 408 -9.00 -11.54 13.42
CA PRO A 408 -9.31 -11.27 12.02
C PRO A 408 -10.48 -10.30 11.80
N ASN A 409 -11.36 -10.09 12.80
CA ASN A 409 -12.52 -9.20 12.72
C ASN A 409 -12.25 -7.77 13.22
N TYR A 410 -10.99 -7.34 13.26
CA TYR A 410 -10.61 -6.04 13.84
C TYR A 410 -11.02 -4.80 13.01
N PHE A 411 -11.70 -4.96 11.87
CA PHE A 411 -12.08 -3.87 10.94
C PHE A 411 -12.73 -2.66 11.63
N GLN A 412 -13.81 -2.88 12.37
CA GLN A 412 -14.52 -1.78 13.03
C GLN A 412 -13.70 -1.19 14.17
N LYS A 413 -13.03 -2.04 14.96
CA LYS A 413 -12.18 -1.60 16.07
C LYS A 413 -11.05 -0.71 15.58
N ASP A 414 -10.54 -1.00 14.40
CA ASP A 414 -9.50 -0.21 13.78
C ASP A 414 -10.02 1.15 13.28
N LEU A 415 -11.14 1.18 12.56
CA LEU A 415 -11.79 2.43 12.18
C LEU A 415 -12.12 3.30 13.42
N ASP A 416 -12.63 2.67 14.49
CA ASP A 416 -12.95 3.34 15.75
C ASP A 416 -11.74 4.05 16.38
N ARG A 417 -10.52 3.58 16.15
CA ARG A 417 -9.30 4.26 16.65
C ARG A 417 -9.16 5.64 16.03
N TYR A 418 -9.47 5.76 14.74
CA TYR A 418 -9.44 7.02 13.99
C TYR A 418 -10.64 7.92 14.31
N LEU A 419 -11.85 7.35 14.38
CA LEU A 419 -13.08 8.10 14.68
C LEU A 419 -13.04 8.78 16.07
N LYS A 420 -12.23 8.27 17.00
CA LYS A 420 -12.10 8.79 18.36
C LYS A 420 -11.02 9.86 18.52
N VAL A 421 -10.21 10.12 17.50
CA VAL A 421 -9.12 11.12 17.59
C VAL A 421 -9.68 12.52 17.78
N THR A 422 -9.18 13.23 18.78
CA THR A 422 -9.54 14.63 19.07
C THR A 422 -8.42 15.61 18.73
N PRO A 423 -8.69 16.93 18.64
CA PRO A 423 -7.64 17.94 18.53
C PRO A 423 -6.59 17.88 19.65
N ASP A 424 -6.99 17.51 20.86
CA ASP A 424 -6.09 17.40 22.01
C ASP A 424 -5.15 16.19 21.88
N ASP A 425 -5.63 15.07 21.31
CA ASP A 425 -4.79 13.91 21.02
C ASP A 425 -3.70 14.26 20.01
N VAL A 426 -4.06 14.97 18.93
CA VAL A 426 -3.11 15.44 17.91
C VAL A 426 -2.07 16.37 18.52
N LYS A 427 -2.50 17.32 19.36
CA LYS A 427 -1.58 18.22 20.07
C LYS A 427 -0.66 17.45 21.01
N ARG A 428 -1.18 16.45 21.73
CA ARG A 428 -0.40 15.62 22.65
C ARG A 428 0.67 14.83 21.91
N VAL A 429 0.33 14.12 20.83
CA VAL A 429 1.33 13.34 20.08
C VAL A 429 2.35 14.24 19.38
N ALA A 430 1.95 15.41 18.88
CA ALA A 430 2.91 16.40 18.35
C ALA A 430 3.91 16.85 19.43
N ASN A 431 3.47 17.07 20.66
CA ASN A 431 4.35 17.42 21.79
C ASN A 431 5.24 16.26 22.23
N GLN A 432 4.71 15.05 22.20
CA GLN A 432 5.39 13.84 22.67
C GLN A 432 6.46 13.34 21.69
N TYR A 433 6.18 13.37 20.39
CA TYR A 433 7.03 12.74 19.37
C TYR A 433 7.83 13.74 18.54
N LEU A 434 7.28 14.93 18.21
CA LEU A 434 7.96 15.91 17.34
C LEU A 434 8.86 16.88 18.13
N GLY A 435 9.83 16.30 18.84
CA GLY A 435 10.81 17.00 19.69
C GLY A 435 12.16 17.28 19.01
N GLY A 436 13.16 17.63 19.83
CA GLY A 436 14.54 17.87 19.39
C GLY A 436 15.39 16.62 19.16
N ASN A 437 14.82 15.42 19.38
CA ASN A 437 15.50 14.15 19.20
C ASN A 437 15.07 13.56 17.85
N ARG A 438 15.79 13.92 16.79
CA ARG A 438 15.40 13.67 15.40
C ARG A 438 16.59 13.59 14.46
N VAL A 439 16.40 12.98 13.31
CA VAL A 439 17.32 13.05 12.18
C VAL A 439 16.88 14.19 11.26
N VAL A 440 17.84 15.00 10.81
CA VAL A 440 17.66 15.95 9.72
C VAL A 440 18.67 15.60 8.64
N MET A 441 18.18 15.08 7.51
CA MET A 441 19.00 14.63 6.41
C MET A 441 18.73 15.45 5.15
N ALA A 442 19.81 15.91 4.51
CA ALA A 442 19.74 16.65 3.26
C ALA A 442 20.45 15.88 2.14
N TYR A 443 19.82 15.81 0.96
CA TYR A 443 20.46 15.41 -0.29
C TYR A 443 20.55 16.63 -1.19
N VAL A 444 21.74 16.95 -1.69
CA VAL A 444 21.97 18.06 -2.62
C VAL A 444 22.54 17.54 -3.93
N PRO A 445 22.22 18.15 -5.09
CA PRO A 445 22.81 17.76 -6.36
C PRO A 445 24.34 17.76 -6.32
N SER A 446 24.98 16.67 -6.76
CA SER A 446 26.44 16.64 -6.89
C SER A 446 26.89 17.43 -8.13
N LYS A 447 28.10 17.99 -8.06
CA LYS A 447 28.78 18.54 -9.24
C LYS A 447 29.39 17.46 -10.14
N THR A 448 29.54 16.24 -9.61
CA THR A 448 30.07 15.10 -10.35
C THR A 448 28.91 14.39 -11.04
N PRO A 449 28.99 14.10 -12.35
CA PRO A 449 27.94 13.35 -13.03
C PRO A 449 27.81 11.94 -12.44
N PRO A 450 26.65 11.28 -12.62
CA PRO A 450 26.47 9.90 -12.22
C PRO A 450 27.60 9.00 -12.73
N PRO A 451 28.07 8.04 -11.90
CA PRO A 451 28.98 7.02 -12.39
C PRO A 451 28.34 6.29 -13.58
N ALA A 452 29.17 5.90 -14.55
CA ALA A 452 28.69 5.11 -15.68
C ALA A 452 28.03 3.81 -15.18
N ALA A 453 26.95 3.39 -15.84
CA ALA A 453 26.25 2.17 -15.49
C ALA A 453 27.25 1.00 -15.43
N ALA A 454 27.25 0.27 -14.31
CA ALA A 454 28.14 -0.87 -14.13
C ALA A 454 27.87 -1.93 -15.21
N THR A 455 28.89 -2.25 -16.02
CA THR A 455 28.82 -3.18 -17.15
C THR A 455 29.07 -4.65 -16.76
N GLY A 456 28.89 -4.98 -15.46
CA GLY A 456 29.10 -6.33 -14.97
C GLY A 456 28.24 -7.32 -15.75
N LYS A 457 28.86 -8.35 -16.35
CA LYS A 457 28.11 -9.43 -16.98
C LYS A 457 27.21 -10.10 -15.93
N PRO A 458 25.95 -10.43 -16.25
CA PRO A 458 25.14 -11.28 -15.39
C PRO A 458 25.92 -12.55 -15.03
N THR A 459 25.80 -12.99 -13.79
CA THR A 459 26.29 -14.31 -13.36
C THR A 459 25.34 -15.42 -13.79
N SER A 460 24.07 -15.08 -14.09
CA SER A 460 23.07 -15.95 -14.70
C SER A 460 23.49 -16.47 -16.07
N THR A 461 23.32 -17.76 -16.30
CA THR A 461 23.32 -18.34 -17.66
C THR A 461 21.90 -18.30 -18.23
N GLU A 462 21.76 -18.26 -19.56
CA GLU A 462 20.44 -18.33 -20.22
C GLU A 462 19.67 -19.54 -19.66
N SER A 463 18.43 -19.31 -19.20
CA SER A 463 17.60 -20.40 -18.69
C SER A 463 17.45 -21.44 -19.80
N LYS A 464 17.76 -22.71 -19.52
CA LYS A 464 17.52 -23.80 -20.48
C LYS A 464 16.09 -23.69 -20.99
N LYS A 465 15.89 -23.82 -22.31
CA LYS A 465 14.55 -23.87 -22.92
C LYS A 465 13.68 -24.82 -22.11
N LYS A 466 12.53 -24.33 -21.64
CA LYS A 466 11.57 -25.12 -20.88
C LYS A 466 11.25 -26.39 -21.69
N ASP A 467 11.44 -27.56 -21.09
CA ASP A 467 11.09 -28.83 -21.75
C ASP A 467 9.57 -28.89 -21.91
N ALA A 468 9.09 -28.74 -23.14
CA ALA A 468 7.67 -28.71 -23.45
C ALA A 468 6.93 -30.00 -23.04
N ALA A 469 7.62 -31.15 -23.05
CA ALA A 469 7.03 -32.42 -22.64
C ALA A 469 6.80 -32.46 -21.12
N VAL A 470 7.71 -31.90 -20.34
CA VAL A 470 7.57 -31.80 -18.88
C VAL A 470 6.50 -30.77 -18.51
N ILE A 471 6.39 -29.63 -19.21
CA ILE A 471 5.28 -28.67 -19.03
C ILE A 471 3.95 -29.36 -19.28
N ALA A 472 3.79 -30.05 -20.42
CA ALA A 472 2.54 -30.71 -20.77
C ALA A 472 2.11 -31.72 -19.70
N LYS A 473 3.05 -32.55 -19.24
CA LYS A 473 2.80 -33.53 -18.18
C LYS A 473 2.42 -32.90 -16.84
N GLN A 474 3.09 -31.83 -16.42
CA GLN A 474 2.75 -31.14 -15.17
C GLN A 474 1.40 -30.41 -15.28
N THR A 475 1.10 -29.85 -16.45
CA THR A 475 -0.19 -29.19 -16.74
C THR A 475 -1.36 -30.16 -16.61
N GLU A 476 -1.20 -31.41 -17.06
CA GLU A 476 -2.20 -32.47 -16.89
C GLU A 476 -2.47 -32.83 -15.42
N MET A 477 -1.50 -32.61 -14.53
CA MET A 477 -1.61 -32.87 -13.10
C MET A 477 -2.25 -31.71 -12.33
N LEU A 478 -2.31 -30.50 -12.91
CA LEU A 478 -2.96 -29.36 -12.27
C LEU A 478 -4.47 -29.60 -12.15
N PRO A 479 -5.09 -29.24 -11.02
CA PRO A 479 -6.55 -29.24 -10.92
C PRO A 479 -7.17 -28.46 -12.08
N LYS A 480 -8.12 -29.07 -12.77
CA LYS A 480 -8.84 -28.43 -13.88
C LYS A 480 -9.89 -27.47 -13.32
N GLY A 481 -10.18 -26.42 -14.08
CA GLY A 481 -11.29 -25.53 -13.75
C GLY A 481 -12.61 -26.27 -13.77
N GLY A 482 -13.50 -25.92 -12.84
CA GLY A 482 -14.92 -26.26 -12.97
C GLY A 482 -15.59 -25.56 -14.16
N PRO A 483 -16.90 -25.73 -14.35
CA PRO A 483 -17.65 -24.98 -15.35
C PRO A 483 -17.45 -23.47 -15.22
N ASP A 484 -17.42 -22.76 -16.35
CA ASP A 484 -17.25 -21.31 -16.35
C ASP A 484 -18.33 -20.65 -15.48
N PRO A 485 -17.94 -19.75 -14.57
CA PRO A 485 -18.91 -19.09 -13.70
C PRO A 485 -19.77 -18.14 -14.53
N LYS A 486 -21.05 -18.07 -14.18
CA LYS A 486 -21.98 -17.14 -14.84
C LYS A 486 -21.83 -15.76 -14.22
N PHE A 487 -21.55 -14.76 -15.05
CA PHE A 487 -21.60 -13.36 -14.64
C PHE A 487 -22.82 -12.65 -15.24
N ALA A 488 -23.60 -11.99 -14.41
CA ALA A 488 -24.66 -11.10 -14.85
C ALA A 488 -24.23 -9.66 -14.60
N LEU A 489 -24.19 -8.85 -15.66
CA LEU A 489 -23.95 -7.42 -15.52
C LEU A 489 -25.08 -6.79 -14.70
N PRO A 490 -24.76 -5.83 -13.82
CA PRO A 490 -25.80 -5.09 -13.11
C PRO A 490 -26.69 -4.35 -14.11
N ALA A 491 -27.97 -4.19 -13.77
CA ALA A 491 -28.92 -3.48 -14.61
C ALA A 491 -28.50 -2.01 -14.75
N ILE A 492 -28.36 -1.54 -16.00
CA ILE A 492 -28.03 -0.16 -16.31
C ILE A 492 -29.32 0.62 -16.54
N GLN A 493 -29.61 1.58 -15.68
CA GLN A 493 -30.71 2.52 -15.86
C GLN A 493 -30.22 3.67 -16.74
N LYS A 494 -30.89 3.92 -17.87
CA LYS A 494 -30.50 4.96 -18.83
C LYS A 494 -31.58 6.03 -18.91
N THR A 495 -31.17 7.28 -18.88
CA THR A 495 -32.04 8.43 -19.14
C THR A 495 -31.25 9.54 -19.83
N THR A 496 -31.96 10.49 -20.43
CA THR A 496 -31.36 11.68 -21.04
C THR A 496 -31.94 12.90 -20.33
N LEU A 497 -31.06 13.74 -19.81
CA LEU A 497 -31.45 14.99 -19.16
C LEU A 497 -31.99 15.99 -20.18
N SER A 498 -32.74 17.00 -19.73
CA SER A 498 -33.31 18.04 -20.61
C SER A 498 -32.27 18.86 -21.38
N ASN A 499 -31.00 18.85 -20.93
CA ASN A 499 -29.87 19.49 -21.60
C ASN A 499 -29.13 18.55 -22.59
N GLY A 500 -29.63 17.34 -22.81
CA GLY A 500 -29.04 16.35 -23.72
C GLY A 500 -27.96 15.45 -23.11
N LEU A 501 -27.60 15.62 -21.83
CA LEU A 501 -26.63 14.73 -21.16
C LEU A 501 -27.23 13.33 -21.00
N ASN A 502 -26.52 12.31 -21.48
CA ASN A 502 -26.87 10.92 -21.24
C ASN A 502 -26.41 10.50 -19.84
N LEU A 503 -27.35 10.04 -19.01
CA LEU A 503 -27.10 9.59 -17.65
C LEU A 503 -27.32 8.08 -17.56
N TRP A 504 -26.27 7.37 -17.19
CA TRP A 504 -26.30 5.92 -16.96
C TRP A 504 -26.05 5.67 -15.47
N ILE A 505 -26.98 4.98 -14.82
CA ILE A 505 -26.95 4.69 -13.38
C ILE A 505 -26.86 3.18 -13.19
N VAL A 506 -25.91 2.75 -12.37
CA VAL A 506 -25.68 1.35 -12.01
C VAL A 506 -25.77 1.23 -10.48
N PRO A 507 -26.94 0.85 -9.93
CA PRO A 507 -27.09 0.72 -8.48
C PRO A 507 -26.28 -0.46 -7.93
N GLN A 508 -25.41 -0.18 -6.96
CA GLN A 508 -24.72 -1.18 -6.14
C GLN A 508 -24.73 -0.71 -4.68
N HIS A 509 -25.17 -1.58 -3.76
CA HIS A 509 -25.45 -1.21 -2.37
C HIS A 509 -24.58 -1.97 -1.36
N GLU A 510 -23.49 -2.61 -1.80
CA GLU A 510 -22.59 -3.34 -0.93
C GLU A 510 -21.79 -2.39 -0.02
N LEU A 511 -21.31 -1.29 -0.59
CA LEU A 511 -20.53 -0.27 0.11
C LEU A 511 -21.20 1.10 -0.08
N PRO A 512 -21.07 2.02 0.89
CA PRO A 512 -21.64 3.37 0.82
C PRO A 512 -20.80 4.30 -0.08
N ILE A 513 -20.50 3.86 -1.30
CA ILE A 513 -19.66 4.60 -2.26
C ILE A 513 -20.52 5.10 -3.42
N VAL A 514 -20.28 6.35 -3.83
CA VAL A 514 -20.79 6.90 -5.08
C VAL A 514 -19.61 7.21 -6.00
N SER A 515 -19.59 6.56 -7.16
CA SER A 515 -18.62 6.85 -8.23
C SER A 515 -19.31 7.53 -9.40
N MET A 516 -18.71 8.59 -9.93
CA MET A 516 -19.24 9.36 -11.04
C MET A 516 -18.16 9.55 -12.10
N ASN A 517 -18.50 9.28 -13.36
CA ASN A 517 -17.64 9.53 -14.50
C ASN A 517 -18.37 10.45 -15.48
N LEU A 518 -17.81 11.63 -15.75
CA LEU A 518 -18.26 12.51 -16.82
C LEU A 518 -17.34 12.31 -18.03
N VAL A 519 -17.89 11.72 -19.08
CA VAL A 519 -17.15 11.53 -20.34
C VAL A 519 -17.57 12.61 -21.32
N ILE A 520 -16.59 13.40 -21.76
CA ILE A 520 -16.76 14.35 -22.86
C ILE A 520 -16.17 13.70 -24.11
N ASN A 521 -16.94 13.65 -25.20
CA ASN A 521 -16.48 13.06 -26.46
C ASN A 521 -15.56 14.03 -27.22
N ALA A 522 -14.44 14.38 -26.60
CA ALA A 522 -13.36 15.20 -27.12
C ALA A 522 -12.08 14.85 -26.36
N GLY A 523 -10.94 14.84 -27.05
CA GLY A 523 -9.66 14.39 -26.49
C GLY A 523 -8.49 14.69 -27.43
N GLY A 524 -7.40 13.94 -27.30
CA GLY A 524 -6.20 14.15 -28.14
C GLY A 524 -6.49 14.05 -29.63
N THR A 525 -7.45 13.20 -30.03
CA THR A 525 -7.91 13.05 -31.42
C THR A 525 -8.66 14.26 -31.97
N SER A 526 -9.07 15.20 -31.11
CA SER A 526 -9.74 16.45 -31.49
C SER A 526 -8.77 17.62 -31.66
N GLU A 527 -7.47 17.40 -31.41
CA GLU A 527 -6.43 18.41 -31.52
C GLU A 527 -5.85 18.45 -32.94
N SER A 528 -5.40 19.63 -33.39
CA SER A 528 -4.47 19.70 -34.51
C SER A 528 -3.05 19.41 -34.03
N ALA A 529 -2.14 19.05 -34.95
CA ALA A 529 -0.75 18.75 -34.60
C ALA A 529 -0.05 19.91 -33.89
N GLU A 530 -0.38 21.16 -34.24
CA GLU A 530 0.19 22.38 -33.64
C GLU A 530 -0.37 22.67 -32.23
N LYS A 531 -1.44 21.99 -31.83
CA LYS A 531 -2.11 22.13 -30.53
C LYS A 531 -2.05 20.86 -29.69
N ALA A 532 -1.11 19.97 -29.99
CA ALA A 532 -0.91 18.74 -29.23
C ALA A 532 -0.77 19.04 -27.73
N GLY A 533 -1.59 18.38 -26.91
CA GLY A 533 -1.58 18.51 -25.45
C GLY A 533 -2.52 19.58 -24.88
N VAL A 534 -3.23 20.35 -25.71
CA VAL A 534 -4.20 21.35 -25.23
C VAL A 534 -5.35 20.71 -24.46
N ALA A 535 -5.88 19.56 -24.87
CA ALA A 535 -6.92 18.82 -24.19
C ALA A 535 -6.43 18.31 -22.82
N ALA A 536 -5.22 17.75 -22.76
CA ALA A 536 -4.62 17.30 -21.51
C ALA A 536 -4.42 18.48 -20.54
N MET A 537 -3.91 19.61 -21.03
CA MET A 537 -3.76 20.83 -20.23
C MET A 537 -5.11 21.39 -19.79
N THR A 538 -6.12 21.38 -20.66
CA THR A 538 -7.48 21.83 -20.34
C THR A 538 -8.09 20.96 -19.24
N ALA A 539 -7.98 19.63 -19.35
CA ALA A 539 -8.47 18.69 -18.34
C ALA A 539 -7.77 18.91 -16.99
N ALA A 540 -6.44 19.08 -16.99
CA ALA A 540 -5.69 19.37 -15.77
C ALA A 540 -6.12 20.67 -15.07
N MET A 541 -6.60 21.65 -15.85
CA MET A 541 -7.11 22.93 -15.33
C MET A 541 -8.49 22.83 -14.67
N LEU A 542 -9.31 21.81 -14.99
CA LEU A 542 -10.68 21.67 -14.47
C LEU A 542 -10.75 21.51 -12.95
N THR A 543 -9.68 21.01 -12.33
CA THR A 543 -9.58 20.81 -10.87
C THR A 543 -8.86 21.96 -10.16
N GLN A 544 -8.47 23.02 -10.88
CA GLN A 544 -7.65 24.12 -10.32
C GLN A 544 -8.45 25.28 -9.73
N GLY A 545 -9.78 25.22 -9.77
CA GLY A 545 -10.65 26.24 -9.21
C GLY A 545 -11.86 26.54 -10.09
N THR A 546 -12.81 27.28 -9.54
CA THR A 546 -13.96 27.84 -10.25
C THR A 546 -14.08 29.33 -9.95
N LYS A 547 -15.03 30.02 -10.58
CA LYS A 547 -15.32 31.44 -10.27
C LYS A 547 -15.62 31.70 -8.78
N ASN A 548 -16.16 30.71 -8.07
CA ASN A 548 -16.66 30.86 -6.70
C ASN A 548 -15.88 30.04 -5.66
N ARG A 549 -14.92 29.22 -6.08
CA ARG A 549 -14.14 28.35 -5.19
C ARG A 549 -12.70 28.24 -5.66
N SER A 550 -11.76 28.51 -4.76
CA SER A 550 -10.34 28.23 -5.00
C SER A 550 -10.08 26.72 -5.01
N SER A 551 -8.94 26.30 -5.56
CA SER A 551 -8.54 24.88 -5.49
C SER A 551 -8.36 24.37 -4.07
N VAL A 552 -7.96 25.22 -3.12
CA VAL A 552 -7.89 24.89 -1.69
C VAL A 552 -9.29 24.62 -1.13
N GLN A 553 -10.27 25.47 -1.43
CA GLN A 553 -11.65 25.27 -0.98
C GLN A 553 -12.27 23.99 -1.58
N ILE A 554 -11.97 23.69 -2.84
CA ILE A 554 -12.39 22.43 -3.48
C ILE A 554 -11.73 21.24 -2.78
N SER A 555 -10.41 21.26 -2.58
CA SER A 555 -9.66 20.22 -1.87
C SER A 555 -10.22 19.93 -0.49
N ASN A 556 -10.44 20.98 0.32
CA ASN A 556 -10.97 20.83 1.69
C ASN A 556 -12.40 20.28 1.69
N SER A 557 -13.24 20.72 0.74
CA SER A 557 -14.62 20.22 0.63
C SER A 557 -14.65 18.74 0.27
N LEU A 558 -13.75 18.29 -0.61
CA LEU A 558 -13.65 16.89 -1.01
C LEU A 558 -13.11 16.02 0.13
N GLN A 559 -12.06 16.47 0.81
CA GLN A 559 -11.52 15.77 1.99
C GLN A 559 -12.54 15.62 3.11
N ALA A 560 -13.33 16.66 3.39
CA ALA A 560 -14.36 16.62 4.43
C ALA A 560 -15.37 15.48 4.26
N ILE A 561 -15.55 15.01 3.02
CA ILE A 561 -16.45 13.90 2.68
C ILE A 561 -15.70 12.66 2.17
N GLY A 562 -14.37 12.61 2.31
CA GLY A 562 -13.55 11.49 1.84
C GLY A 562 -13.60 11.25 0.32
N ALA A 563 -13.93 12.29 -0.45
CA ALA A 563 -14.06 12.23 -1.90
C ALA A 563 -12.75 12.66 -2.60
N GLN A 564 -12.63 12.22 -3.85
CA GLN A 564 -11.57 12.65 -4.76
C GLN A 564 -12.19 13.04 -6.10
N VAL A 565 -11.54 13.97 -6.80
CA VAL A 565 -11.91 14.34 -8.17
C VAL A 565 -10.65 14.41 -9.02
N ASN A 566 -10.71 13.80 -10.19
CA ASN A 566 -9.64 13.83 -11.17
C ASN A 566 -10.23 14.17 -12.54
N ALA A 567 -9.41 14.79 -13.38
CA ALA A 567 -9.75 15.09 -14.76
C ALA A 567 -8.55 14.76 -15.64
N GLY A 568 -8.81 14.12 -16.77
CA GLY A 568 -7.81 13.75 -17.76
C GLY A 568 -8.42 13.79 -19.16
N ALA A 569 -7.56 13.81 -20.16
CA ALA A 569 -7.94 13.65 -21.56
C ALA A 569 -7.00 12.64 -22.20
N SER A 570 -7.55 11.84 -23.12
CA SER A 570 -6.84 10.83 -23.91
C SER A 570 -7.10 11.03 -25.39
#